data_AF-A0A6G3PY46-F1
#
_entry.id   AF-A0A6G3PY46-F1
#
_cell.length_a   1.000
_cell.length_b   1.000
_cell.length_c   1.000
_cell.angle_alpha   90.00
_cell.angle_beta   90.00
_cell.angle_gamma   90.00
#
_symmetry.space_group_name_H-M   'P 1'
#
loop_
_entity.id
_entity.type
_entity.pdbx_description
1 polymer ?
#
loop_
_entity_poly.entity_id
_entity_poly.type
_entity_poly.pdbx_seq_one_letter_code
_entity_poly.pdbx_strand_id
1 'polypeptide(L)'
;MAAERAAGLLAVVLMQARQEEELAARGRGDFLTDLAEGRIAAEDAPAQARVLGFRPGEAPLLPVVMRLTPELSPSGNWSLLTRAVLEELASVGVPVLLGVRPVEGRVPLLLGLRSEGERTAVADRVAAALRAGVERAGLDRAGSR
;
A
#
# COMPACT_ATOMS: atom_id res chain seq x y z
N MET A 1 37.27 14.01 1.72
CA MET A 1 37.69 12.63 1.39
C MET A 1 36.92 11.54 2.15
N ALA A 2 37.05 11.39 3.48
CA ALA A 2 36.33 10.31 4.22
C ALA A 2 34.80 10.53 4.28
N ALA A 3 34.37 11.77 4.56
CA ALA A 3 32.94 12.13 4.61
C ALA A 3 32.25 12.02 3.23
N GLU A 4 32.92 12.41 2.14
CA GLU A 4 32.36 12.29 0.77
C GLU A 4 32.19 10.82 0.35
N ARG A 5 33.14 9.94 0.73
CA ARG A 5 33.00 8.51 0.48
C ARG A 5 31.85 7.90 1.30
N ALA A 6 31.70 8.32 2.56
CA ALA A 6 30.57 7.90 3.40
C ALA A 6 29.23 8.39 2.84
N ALA A 7 29.14 9.63 2.36
CA ALA A 7 27.95 10.17 1.72
C ALA A 7 27.57 9.40 0.44
N GLY A 8 28.55 9.03 -0.38
CA GLY A 8 28.33 8.19 -1.56
C GLY A 8 27.79 6.81 -1.22
N LEU A 9 28.32 6.15 -0.18
CA LEU A 9 27.84 4.85 0.29
C LEU A 9 26.42 4.95 0.87
N LEU A 10 26.14 5.98 1.68
CA LEU A 10 24.80 6.23 2.22
C LEU A 10 23.77 6.45 1.12
N ALA A 11 24.11 7.19 0.06
CA ALA A 11 23.21 7.41 -1.06
C ALA A 11 22.81 6.09 -1.76
N VAL A 12 23.78 5.17 -1.95
CA VAL A 12 23.50 3.85 -2.52
C VAL A 12 22.60 3.02 -1.62
N VAL A 13 22.88 2.97 -0.31
CA VAL A 13 22.07 2.21 0.65
C VAL A 13 20.63 2.73 0.69
N LEU A 14 20.44 4.06 0.74
CA LEU A 14 19.11 4.66 0.71
C LEU A 14 18.37 4.38 -0.60
N MET A 15 19.08 4.37 -1.73
CA MET A 15 18.50 4.01 -3.02
C MET A 15 18.08 2.54 -3.07
N GLN A 16 18.91 1.62 -2.57
CA GLN A 16 18.59 0.19 -2.50
C GLN A 16 17.37 -0.06 -1.63
N ALA A 17 17.33 0.52 -0.43
CA ALA A 17 16.19 0.41 0.48
C ALA A 17 14.88 0.86 -0.18
N ARG A 18 14.90 1.95 -0.95
CA ARG A 18 13.73 2.43 -1.69
C ARG A 18 13.27 1.44 -2.76
N GLN A 19 14.19 0.84 -3.51
CA GLN A 19 13.85 -0.14 -4.54
C GLN A 19 13.27 -1.42 -3.95
N GLU A 20 13.83 -1.88 -2.82
CA GLU A 20 13.29 -3.03 -2.08
C GLU A 20 11.87 -2.77 -1.58
N GLU A 21 11.60 -1.58 -1.04
CA GLU A 21 10.27 -1.23 -0.56
C GLU A 21 9.25 -1.14 -1.71
N GLU A 22 9.65 -0.58 -2.85
CA GLU A 22 8.80 -0.53 -4.04
C GLU A 22 8.54 -1.93 -4.62
N LEU A 23 9.57 -2.78 -4.68
CA LEU A 23 9.42 -4.17 -5.11
C LEU A 23 8.51 -4.95 -4.16
N ALA A 24 8.66 -4.77 -2.85
CA ALA A 24 7.79 -5.39 -1.86
C ALA A 24 6.33 -4.90 -2.01
N ALA A 25 6.11 -3.61 -2.28
CA ALA A 25 4.77 -3.07 -2.53
C ALA A 25 4.12 -3.67 -3.80
N ARG A 26 4.92 -3.88 -4.86
CA ARG A 26 4.45 -4.57 -6.07
C ARG A 26 4.14 -6.04 -5.79
N GLY A 27 5.01 -6.76 -5.08
CA GLY A 27 4.76 -8.15 -4.67
C GLY A 27 3.49 -8.32 -3.83
N ARG A 28 3.21 -7.36 -2.93
CA ARG A 28 1.91 -7.30 -2.23
C ARG A 28 0.74 -7.06 -3.18
N GLY A 29 0.92 -6.22 -4.20
CA GLY A 29 -0.08 -5.95 -5.23
C GLY A 29 -0.39 -7.17 -6.10
N ASP A 30 0.63 -7.94 -6.46
CA ASP A 30 0.51 -9.18 -7.21
C ASP A 30 -0.26 -10.23 -6.39
N PHE A 31 0.16 -10.46 -5.13
CA PHE A 31 -0.57 -11.34 -4.21
C PHE A 31 -2.05 -10.97 -4.06
N LEU A 32 -2.37 -9.69 -3.85
CA LEU A 32 -3.76 -9.23 -3.71
C LEU A 32 -4.57 -9.42 -5.00
N THR A 33 -3.92 -9.31 -6.16
CA THR A 33 -4.58 -9.53 -7.45
C THR A 33 -4.83 -11.01 -7.69
N ASP A 34 -3.83 -11.85 -7.44
CA ASP A 34 -3.95 -13.30 -7.57
C ASP A 34 -5.00 -13.86 -6.60
N LEU A 35 -5.08 -13.31 -5.38
CA LEU A 35 -6.13 -13.62 -4.42
C LEU A 35 -7.53 -13.26 -4.94
N ALA A 36 -7.69 -12.04 -5.46
CA ALA A 36 -8.97 -11.57 -5.99
C ALA A 36 -9.43 -12.34 -7.23
N GLU A 37 -8.48 -12.86 -8.02
CA GLU A 37 -8.74 -13.66 -9.22
C GLU A 37 -8.87 -15.17 -8.94
N GLY A 38 -8.73 -15.60 -7.68
CA GLY A 38 -8.82 -17.01 -7.31
C GLY A 38 -7.64 -17.86 -7.81
N ARG A 39 -6.49 -17.22 -8.08
CA ARG A 39 -5.25 -17.89 -8.52
C ARG A 39 -4.43 -18.45 -7.36
N ILE A 40 -4.83 -18.17 -6.12
CA ILE A 40 -4.23 -18.70 -4.89
C ILE A 40 -5.19 -19.71 -4.25
N ALA A 41 -4.70 -20.89 -3.91
CA ALA A 41 -5.46 -21.88 -3.16
C ALA A 41 -5.85 -21.33 -1.77
N ALA A 42 -7.07 -21.59 -1.32
CA ALA A 42 -7.62 -20.98 -0.10
C ALA A 42 -6.81 -21.34 1.15
N GLU A 43 -6.25 -22.55 1.18
CA GLU A 43 -5.37 -23.06 2.24
C GLU A 43 -4.01 -22.35 2.30
N ASP A 44 -3.50 -21.86 1.16
CA ASP A 44 -2.17 -21.24 1.07
C ASP A 44 -2.21 -19.73 1.34
N ALA A 45 -3.34 -19.08 1.04
CA ALA A 45 -3.49 -17.63 1.15
C ALA A 45 -3.11 -17.07 2.54
N PRO A 46 -3.49 -17.69 3.68
CA PRO A 46 -3.09 -17.20 4.99
C PRO A 46 -1.59 -17.27 5.25
N ALA A 47 -0.90 -18.31 4.76
CA ALA A 47 0.54 -18.46 4.94
C ALA A 47 1.31 -17.42 4.13
N GLN A 48 0.91 -17.21 2.87
CA GLN A 48 1.50 -16.21 2.00
C GLN A 48 1.27 -14.78 2.53
N ALA A 49 0.07 -14.47 3.01
CA ALA A 49 -0.24 -13.18 3.64
C ALA A 49 0.67 -12.86 4.84
N ARG A 50 0.99 -13.87 5.68
CA ARG A 50 1.87 -13.70 6.85
C ARG A 50 3.31 -13.34 6.45
N VAL A 51 3.82 -13.91 5.34
CA VAL A 51 5.14 -13.57 4.79
C VAL A 51 5.17 -12.10 4.35
N LEU A 52 4.06 -11.58 3.84
CA LEU A 52 3.89 -10.18 3.45
C LEU A 52 3.60 -9.24 4.64
N GLY A 53 3.66 -9.75 5.87
CA GLY A 53 3.43 -8.97 7.09
C GLY A 53 1.96 -8.79 7.49
N PHE A 54 1.02 -9.40 6.77
CA PHE A 54 -0.40 -9.32 7.08
C PHE A 54 -0.85 -10.44 8.01
N ARG A 55 -1.31 -10.05 9.20
CA ARG A 55 -1.79 -10.96 10.24
C ARG A 55 -3.18 -10.51 10.71
N PRO A 56 -4.22 -10.71 9.89
CA PRO A 56 -5.59 -10.45 10.33
C PRO A 56 -5.97 -11.44 11.42
N GLY A 57 -6.93 -11.05 12.28
CA GLY A 57 -7.61 -12.00 13.16
C GLY A 57 -8.53 -12.93 12.36
N GLU A 58 -9.38 -13.70 13.05
CA GLU A 58 -10.34 -14.61 12.41
C GLU A 58 -11.60 -13.90 11.89
N ALA A 59 -11.74 -12.60 12.17
CA ALA A 59 -12.88 -11.81 11.77
C ALA A 59 -12.86 -11.46 10.26
N PRO A 60 -14.00 -11.00 9.70
CA PRO A 60 -14.12 -10.76 8.27
C PRO A 60 -13.09 -9.78 7.71
N LEU A 61 -12.75 -9.96 6.44
CA LEU A 61 -11.86 -9.05 5.72
C LEU A 61 -12.67 -8.00 4.96
N LEU A 62 -12.06 -6.83 4.75
CA LEU A 62 -12.58 -5.76 3.90
C LEU A 62 -11.61 -5.51 2.74
N PRO A 63 -11.94 -5.93 1.51
CA PRO A 63 -11.17 -5.56 0.32
C PRO A 63 -11.50 -4.13 -0.12
N VAL A 64 -10.48 -3.35 -0.44
CA VAL A 64 -10.61 -1.97 -0.95
C VAL A 64 -9.66 -1.77 -2.11
N VAL A 65 -10.07 -1.01 -3.13
CA VAL A 65 -9.19 -0.61 -4.23
C VAL A 65 -9.26 0.89 -4.39
N MET A 66 -8.14 1.57 -4.21
CA MET A 66 -7.99 2.96 -4.64
C MET A 66 -7.55 2.98 -6.10
N ARG A 67 -8.25 3.75 -6.93
CA ARG A 67 -7.89 3.99 -8.33
C ARG A 67 -7.38 5.41 -8.46
N LEU A 68 -6.20 5.57 -9.04
CA LEU A 68 -5.69 6.88 -9.41
C LEU A 68 -6.15 7.18 -10.84
N THR A 69 -6.60 8.40 -11.09
CA THR A 69 -6.85 8.83 -12.46
C THR A 69 -5.51 9.02 -13.18
N PRO A 70 -5.45 8.92 -14.53
CA PRO A 70 -4.20 9.08 -15.27
C PRO A 70 -3.45 10.38 -14.96
N GLU A 71 -4.19 11.46 -14.68
CA GLU A 71 -3.67 12.79 -14.34
C GLU A 71 -3.02 12.85 -12.96
N LEU A 72 -3.44 11.95 -12.05
CA LEU A 72 -2.91 11.80 -10.70
C LEU A 72 -1.90 10.64 -10.60
N SER A 73 -1.64 9.95 -11.72
CA SER A 73 -0.73 8.81 -11.74
C SER A 73 0.68 9.31 -11.38
N PRO A 74 1.30 8.79 -10.30
CA PRO A 74 2.64 9.17 -9.94
C PRO A 74 3.54 8.82 -11.13
N SER A 75 4.21 9.81 -11.69
CA SER A 75 5.22 9.69 -12.76
C SER A 75 6.48 8.96 -12.25
N GLY A 76 6.29 7.75 -11.72
CA GLY A 76 7.29 6.92 -11.04
C GLY A 76 7.31 7.05 -9.51
N ASN A 77 6.53 7.94 -8.88
CA ASN A 77 6.64 8.18 -7.43
C ASN A 77 5.65 7.37 -6.54
N TRP A 78 5.47 6.10 -6.87
CA TRP A 78 4.57 5.18 -6.14
C TRP A 78 5.03 4.91 -4.70
N SER A 79 6.34 4.95 -4.46
CA SER A 79 6.93 4.80 -3.12
C SER A 79 6.50 5.95 -2.18
N LEU A 80 6.49 7.20 -2.66
CA LEU A 80 6.02 8.34 -1.86
C LEU A 80 4.52 8.22 -1.52
N LEU A 81 3.70 7.89 -2.53
CA LEU A 81 2.26 7.68 -2.32
C LEU A 81 2.01 6.56 -1.31
N THR A 82 2.68 5.42 -1.48
CA THR A 82 2.53 4.25 -0.61
C THR A 82 2.88 4.59 0.83
N ARG A 83 3.99 5.29 1.05
CA ARG A 83 4.41 5.73 2.39
C ARG A 83 3.38 6.66 3.02
N ALA A 84 2.96 7.70 2.29
CA ALA A 84 1.98 8.67 2.78
C ALA A 84 0.65 8.00 3.14
N VAL A 85 0.16 7.08 2.29
CA VAL A 85 -1.06 6.33 2.53
C VAL A 85 -0.92 5.38 3.72
N LEU A 86 0.20 4.67 3.86
CA LEU A 86 0.45 3.79 5.01
C LEU A 86 0.47 4.56 6.33
N GLU A 87 1.08 5.75 6.36
CA GLU A 87 1.07 6.63 7.54
C GLU A 87 -0.35 7.01 7.96
N GLU A 88 -1.23 7.35 7.01
CA GLU A 88 -2.63 7.68 7.33
C GLU A 88 -3.42 6.45 7.77
N LEU A 89 -3.20 5.30 7.13
CA LEU A 89 -3.88 4.04 7.46
C LEU A 89 -3.49 3.53 8.85
N ALA A 90 -2.31 3.88 9.37
CA ALA A 90 -1.92 3.55 10.74
C ALA A 90 -2.93 4.10 11.78
N SER A 91 -3.62 5.20 11.47
CA SER A 91 -4.66 5.79 12.34
C SER A 91 -6.00 5.04 12.34
N VAL A 92 -6.24 4.14 11.37
CA VAL A 92 -7.49 3.37 11.26
C VAL A 92 -7.59 2.30 12.37
N GLY A 93 -6.44 1.82 12.85
CA GLY A 93 -6.35 0.90 13.98
C GLY A 93 -6.78 -0.54 13.67
N VAL A 94 -6.58 -0.97 12.42
CA VAL A 94 -6.84 -2.35 11.96
C VAL A 94 -5.63 -2.86 11.16
N PRO A 95 -5.39 -4.19 11.08
CA PRO A 95 -4.37 -4.74 10.20
C PRO A 95 -4.66 -4.36 8.75
N VAL A 96 -3.63 -3.93 8.02
CA VAL A 96 -3.73 -3.58 6.59
C VAL A 96 -2.61 -4.24 5.80
N LEU A 97 -2.98 -4.86 4.68
CA LEU A 97 -2.07 -5.20 3.61
C LEU A 97 -2.32 -4.24 2.44
N LEU A 98 -1.29 -3.51 2.01
CA LEU A 98 -1.36 -2.56 0.91
C LEU A 98 -0.38 -2.96 -0.18
N GLY A 99 -0.86 -3.10 -1.41
CA GLY A 99 -0.05 -3.31 -2.59
C GLY A 99 -0.20 -2.18 -3.61
N VAL A 100 0.70 -2.14 -4.60
CA VAL A 100 0.59 -1.20 -5.73
C VAL A 100 0.57 -1.96 -7.05
N ARG A 101 -0.17 -1.41 -8.01
CA ARG A 101 -0.32 -1.90 -9.38
C ARG A 101 -0.14 -0.71 -10.33
N PRO A 102 1.12 -0.29 -10.59
CA PRO A 102 1.42 0.93 -11.32
C PRO A 102 0.87 0.95 -12.74
N VAL A 103 0.96 -0.18 -13.44
CA VAL A 103 0.49 -0.32 -14.84
C VAL A 103 -1.03 -0.12 -14.92
N GLU A 104 -1.76 -0.60 -13.90
CA GLU A 104 -3.21 -0.50 -13.83
C GLU A 104 -3.72 0.77 -13.14
N GLY A 105 -2.83 1.58 -12.56
CA GLY A 105 -3.18 2.77 -11.78
C GLY A 105 -3.96 2.43 -10.50
N ARG A 106 -3.66 1.30 -9.85
CA ARG A 106 -4.41 0.81 -8.68
C ARG A 106 -3.53 0.64 -7.44
N VAL A 107 -4.14 0.84 -6.28
CA VAL A 107 -3.59 0.48 -4.97
C VAL A 107 -4.60 -0.47 -4.32
N PRO A 108 -4.46 -1.79 -4.48
CA PRO A 108 -5.29 -2.76 -3.77
C PRO A 108 -4.92 -2.81 -2.28
N LEU A 109 -5.93 -2.94 -1.43
CA LEU A 109 -5.80 -3.10 0.01
C LEU A 109 -6.69 -4.22 0.51
N LEU A 110 -6.23 -4.88 1.57
CA LEU A 110 -7.00 -5.85 2.34
C LEU A 110 -6.87 -5.52 3.82
N LEU A 111 -8.01 -5.34 4.48
CA LEU A 111 -8.05 -4.97 5.90
C LEU A 111 -8.68 -6.09 6.72
N GLY A 112 -8.14 -6.32 7.92
CA GLY A 112 -8.74 -7.22 8.90
C GLY A 112 -9.73 -6.46 9.78
N LEU A 113 -11.02 -6.78 9.71
CA LEU A 113 -12.00 -6.24 10.67
C LEU A 113 -11.90 -6.99 12.00
N ARG A 114 -12.45 -6.42 13.06
CA ARG A 114 -12.67 -7.08 14.35
C ARG A 114 -14.03 -7.77 14.42
N SER A 115 -15.00 -7.28 13.67
CA SER A 115 -16.33 -7.86 13.56
C SER A 115 -17.01 -7.38 12.28
N GLU A 116 -18.10 -8.03 11.88
CA GLU A 116 -18.87 -7.60 10.71
C GLU A 116 -19.52 -6.22 10.91
N GLY A 117 -19.91 -5.89 12.14
CA GLY A 117 -20.64 -4.65 12.46
C GLY A 117 -19.83 -3.36 12.25
N GLU A 118 -18.49 -3.43 12.22
CA GLU A 118 -17.65 -2.25 11.98
C GLU A 118 -17.32 -2.00 10.50
N ARG A 119 -17.81 -2.84 9.58
CA ARG A 119 -17.48 -2.78 8.14
C ARG A 119 -17.63 -1.37 7.58
N THR A 120 -18.78 -0.72 7.78
CA THR A 120 -19.06 0.64 7.26
C THR A 120 -18.14 1.68 7.90
N ALA A 121 -18.01 1.66 9.24
CA ALA A 121 -17.19 2.64 9.96
C ALA A 121 -15.69 2.51 9.65
N VAL A 122 -15.19 1.30 9.38
CA VAL A 122 -13.82 1.09 8.91
C VAL A 122 -13.68 1.56 7.46
N ALA A 123 -14.61 1.24 6.58
CA ALA A 123 -14.59 1.68 5.18
C ALA A 123 -14.52 3.23 5.08
N ASP A 124 -15.31 3.95 5.87
CA ASP A 124 -15.30 5.42 5.88
C ASP A 124 -13.95 6.00 6.33
N ARG A 125 -13.38 5.45 7.41
CA ARG A 125 -12.06 5.86 7.91
C ARG A 125 -10.95 5.55 6.92
N VAL A 126 -11.02 4.41 6.23
CA VAL A 126 -10.08 4.05 5.17
C VAL A 126 -10.20 5.03 4.00
N ALA A 127 -11.42 5.32 3.55
CA ALA A 127 -11.63 6.29 2.46
C ALA A 127 -11.09 7.68 2.82
N ALA A 128 -11.25 8.12 4.07
CA ALA A 128 -10.65 9.35 4.56
C ALA A 128 -9.11 9.30 4.57
N ALA A 129 -8.53 8.22 5.09
CA ALA A 129 -7.07 8.02 5.12
C ALA A 129 -6.46 7.97 3.72
N LEU A 130 -7.12 7.31 2.76
CA LEU A 130 -6.68 7.26 1.37
C LEU A 130 -6.63 8.65 0.73
N ARG A 131 -7.68 9.47 0.92
CA ARG A 131 -7.71 10.85 0.42
C ARG A 131 -6.59 11.70 1.05
N ALA A 132 -6.47 11.67 2.38
CA ALA A 132 -5.41 12.40 3.08
C ALA A 132 -4.00 11.96 2.64
N GLY A 133 -3.80 10.67 2.35
CA GLY A 133 -2.53 10.14 1.86
C GLY A 133 -2.19 10.64 0.45
N VAL A 134 -3.18 10.74 -0.44
CA VAL A 134 -3.03 11.32 -1.78
C VAL A 134 -2.70 12.81 -1.70
N GLU A 135 -3.39 13.56 -0.84
CA GLU A 135 -3.12 14.97 -0.56
C GLU A 135 -1.68 15.17 -0.05
N ARG A 136 -1.26 14.35 0.93
CA ARG A 136 0.09 14.38 1.52
C ARG A 136 1.18 14.01 0.50
N ALA A 137 0.88 13.10 -0.43
CA ALA A 137 1.76 12.76 -1.53
C ALA A 137 1.87 13.87 -2.59
N GLY A 138 1.05 14.93 -2.49
CA GLY A 138 1.06 16.08 -3.39
C GLY A 138 0.40 15.83 -4.75
N LEU A 139 -0.33 14.71 -4.91
CA LEU A 139 -0.93 14.33 -6.19
C LEU A 139 -2.16 15.18 -6.53
N ASP A 140 -2.96 15.60 -5.54
CA ASP A 140 -4.14 16.46 -5.77
C ASP A 140 -3.81 17.83 -6.39
N ARG A 141 -2.56 18.30 -6.28
CA ARG A 141 -2.11 19.55 -6.90
C ARG A 141 -1.60 19.38 -8.34
N ALA A 142 -1.31 18.15 -8.77
CA ALA A 142 -0.76 17.86 -10.08
C ALA A 142 -1.81 17.99 -11.21
N GLY A 143 -3.11 17.89 -10.90
CA GLY A 143 -4.21 18.09 -11.85
C GLY A 143 -4.65 19.55 -12.06
N SER A 144 -3.99 20.52 -11.42
CA SER A 144 -4.36 21.96 -11.43
C SER A 144 -3.40 22.84 -12.25
N ARG A 145 -2.53 22.28 -13.08
CA ARG A 145 -1.60 23.05 -13.94
C ARG A 145 -1.66 22.63 -15.39
#